data_AF-A0A645EFG6-F1
#
_entry.id   AF-A0A645EFG6-F1
#
_cell.length_a   1.000
_cell.length_b   1.000
_cell.length_c   1.000
_cell.angle_alpha   90.00
_cell.angle_beta   90.00
_cell.angle_gamma   90.00
#
_symmetry.space_group_name_H-M   'P 1'
#
loop_
_entity.id
_entity.type
_entity.pdbx_description
1 polymer ?
#
loop_
_entity_poly.entity_id
_entity_poly.type
_entity_poly.pdbx_seq_one_letter_code
_entity_poly.pdbx_strand_id
1 'polypeptide(L)'
;MFEDGQCAIITRQAGKGNVIWMGSFLSLLYETTGDEETGAYLAGLLDATGYVDIERIEYQYSGQASRTSVVLRLLKSNGKKLVVANNHTDRKVTINIWFSQVSEPLSVLLDPYEGRVVQV
;
A
#
# COMPACT_ATOMS: atom_id res chain seq x y z
N MET A 1 6.56 5.28 -23.26
CA MET A 1 7.44 6.01 -24.20
C MET A 1 7.09 7.48 -24.05
N PHE A 2 8.07 8.37 -24.17
CA PHE A 2 7.81 9.80 -24.35
C PHE A 2 7.40 10.07 -25.81
N GLU A 3 6.85 11.25 -26.08
CA GLU A 3 6.41 11.65 -27.42
C GLU A 3 7.55 11.69 -28.45
N ASP A 4 8.79 11.88 -27.99
CA ASP A 4 10.01 11.84 -28.81
C ASP A 4 10.49 10.40 -29.11
N GLY A 5 9.76 9.37 -28.68
CA GLY A 5 10.11 7.98 -28.88
C GLY A 5 11.19 7.47 -27.92
N GLN A 6 11.57 8.20 -26.87
CA GLN A 6 12.45 7.68 -25.83
C GLN A 6 11.69 6.84 -24.80
N CYS A 7 12.40 5.90 -24.16
CA CYS A 7 11.83 5.09 -23.09
C CYS A 7 11.58 5.94 -21.83
N ALA A 8 10.32 6.04 -21.42
CA ALA A 8 9.95 6.71 -20.17
C ALA A 8 10.28 5.88 -18.92
N ILE A 9 10.28 4.55 -19.05
CA ILE A 9 10.55 3.61 -17.97
C ILE A 9 11.41 2.47 -18.51
N ILE A 10 12.44 2.10 -17.75
CA ILE A 10 13.35 0.99 -18.07
C ILE A 10 13.37 0.03 -16.89
N THR A 11 13.02 -1.23 -17.14
CA THR A 11 13.14 -2.31 -16.15
C THR A 11 14.26 -3.26 -16.55
N ARG A 12 15.11 -3.62 -15.59
CA ARG A 12 16.20 -4.59 -15.75
C ARG A 12 16.23 -5.54 -14.56
N GLN A 13 16.47 -6.82 -14.82
CA GLN A 13 16.73 -7.79 -13.77
C GLN A 13 18.16 -7.63 -13.25
N ALA A 14 18.34 -7.62 -11.92
CA ALA A 14 19.64 -7.56 -11.25
C ALA A 14 19.67 -8.59 -10.11
N GLY A 15 20.29 -9.74 -10.37
CA GLY A 15 20.27 -10.88 -9.45
C GLY A 15 18.85 -11.41 -9.23
N LYS A 16 18.41 -11.50 -7.97
CA LYS A 16 17.05 -11.93 -7.59
C LYS A 16 16.01 -10.81 -7.66
N GLY A 17 16.42 -9.57 -7.91
CA GLY A 17 15.54 -8.39 -7.92
C GLY A 17 15.48 -7.71 -9.28
N ASN A 18 14.77 -6.57 -9.31
CA ASN A 18 14.65 -5.70 -10.47
C ASN A 18 15.13 -4.29 -10.14
N VAL A 19 15.73 -3.64 -11.12
CA VAL A 19 16.00 -2.20 -11.14
C VAL A 19 14.98 -1.57 -12.09
N ILE A 20 14.22 -0.61 -11.58
CA ILE A 20 13.25 0.18 -12.35
C ILE A 20 13.77 1.61 -12.36
N TRP A 21 14.12 2.10 -13.54
CA TRP A 21 14.47 3.50 -13.76
C TRP A 21 13.30 4.20 -14.44
N MET A 22 12.95 5.37 -13.92
CA MET A 22 11.87 6.21 -14.46
C MET A 22 12.47 7.55 -14.89
N GLY A 23 12.28 7.93 -16.14
CA GLY A 23 12.84 9.15 -16.72
C GLY A 23 12.10 10.43 -16.34
N SER A 24 11.33 10.42 -15.25
CA SER A 24 10.52 11.56 -14.79
C SER A 24 10.32 11.52 -13.26
N PHE A 25 9.85 12.62 -12.69
CA PHE A 25 9.66 12.82 -11.26
C PHE A 25 8.28 12.37 -10.78
N LEU A 26 7.95 11.08 -10.91
CA LEU A 26 6.61 10.56 -10.56
C LEU A 26 6.26 10.75 -9.08
N SER A 27 7.23 10.62 -8.18
CA SER A 27 7.00 10.85 -6.74
C SER A 27 6.65 12.32 -6.46
N LEU A 28 7.33 13.26 -7.12
CA LEU A 28 7.06 14.69 -7.00
C LEU A 28 5.69 15.03 -7.60
N LEU A 29 5.34 14.44 -8.75
CA LEU A 29 4.01 14.58 -9.33
C LEU A 29 2.94 14.16 -8.34
N TYR A 30 3.06 12.96 -7.76
CA TYR A 30 2.12 12.46 -6.76
C TYR A 30 2.03 13.39 -5.53
N GLU A 31 3.17 13.81 -4.98
CA GLU A 31 3.22 14.71 -3.83
C GLU A 31 2.53 16.05 -4.10
N THR A 32 2.69 16.59 -5.31
CA THR A 32 2.17 17.92 -5.68
C THR A 32 0.71 17.92 -6.11
N THR A 33 0.23 16.86 -6.74
CA THR A 33 -1.13 16.81 -7.31
C THR A 33 -2.09 15.93 -6.53
N GLY A 34 -1.58 14.96 -5.76
CA GLY A 34 -2.40 13.91 -5.15
C GLY A 34 -3.01 12.95 -6.17
N ASP A 35 -2.46 12.85 -7.38
CA ASP A 35 -2.98 11.97 -8.45
C ASP A 35 -2.98 10.49 -8.02
N GLU A 36 -4.18 9.95 -7.76
CA GLU A 36 -4.34 8.59 -7.21
C GLU A 36 -3.79 7.50 -8.15
N GLU A 37 -3.86 7.70 -9.47
CA GLU A 37 -3.34 6.73 -10.45
C GLU A 37 -1.81 6.66 -10.39
N THR A 38 -1.13 7.80 -10.28
CA THR A 38 0.32 7.85 -10.05
C THR A 38 0.71 7.18 -8.74
N GLY A 39 -0.04 7.46 -7.66
CA GLY A 39 0.19 6.82 -6.36
C GLY A 39 -0.01 5.30 -6.40
N ALA A 40 -1.09 4.83 -7.05
CA ALA A 40 -1.38 3.42 -7.23
C ALA A 40 -0.33 2.71 -8.09
N TYR A 41 0.16 3.36 -9.14
CA TYR A 41 1.26 2.85 -9.95
C TYR A 41 2.54 2.68 -9.12
N LEU A 42 2.96 3.72 -8.39
CA LEU A 42 4.16 3.67 -7.54
C LEU A 42 4.04 2.59 -6.46
N ALA A 43 2.88 2.47 -5.81
CA ALA A 43 2.62 1.43 -4.82
C ALA A 43 2.68 0.02 -5.44
N GLY A 44 2.18 -0.16 -6.67
CA GLY A 44 2.20 -1.45 -7.38
C GLY A 44 3.60 -1.94 -7.77
N LEU A 45 4.63 -1.11 -7.65
CA LEU A 45 6.03 -1.51 -7.86
C LEU A 45 6.68 -2.10 -6.61
N LEU A 46 6.04 -1.94 -5.46
CA LEU A 46 6.49 -2.45 -4.18
C LEU A 46 5.81 -3.79 -3.89
N ASP A 47 6.39 -4.56 -2.98
CA ASP A 47 5.69 -5.70 -2.40
C ASP A 47 4.47 -5.19 -1.63
N ALA A 48 3.28 -5.48 -2.15
CA ALA A 48 2.01 -4.95 -1.66
C ALA A 48 1.70 -5.37 -0.22
N THR A 49 2.24 -6.51 0.24
CA THR A 49 2.08 -6.91 1.65
C THR A 49 3.22 -6.38 2.50
N GLY A 50 4.44 -6.25 1.95
CA GLY A 50 5.60 -5.62 2.60
C GLY A 50 6.08 -6.29 3.89
N TYR A 51 5.43 -7.38 4.31
CA TYR A 51 5.66 -8.10 5.56
C TYR A 51 5.59 -9.61 5.32
N VAL A 52 6.65 -10.32 5.72
CA VAL A 52 6.75 -11.79 5.60
C VAL A 52 5.58 -12.54 6.25
N ASP A 53 4.93 -11.94 7.25
CA ASP A 53 3.82 -12.57 7.97
C ASP A 53 2.44 -12.34 7.34
N ILE A 54 2.32 -11.45 6.35
CA ILE A 54 1.05 -11.07 5.73
C ILE A 54 1.00 -11.63 4.30
N GLU A 55 -0.03 -12.44 4.03
CA GLU A 55 -0.24 -13.05 2.72
C GLU A 55 -1.07 -12.17 1.79
N ARG A 56 -2.03 -11.45 2.35
CA ARG A 56 -2.99 -10.65 1.59
C ARG A 56 -3.55 -9.54 2.46
N ILE A 57 -3.80 -8.40 1.83
CA ILE A 57 -4.55 -7.29 2.42
C ILE A 57 -5.64 -6.89 1.43
N GLU A 58 -6.86 -6.71 1.92
CA GLU A 58 -7.97 -6.17 1.13
C GLU A 58 -8.59 -4.97 1.81
N TYR A 59 -8.97 -3.99 0.99
CA TYR A 59 -9.61 -2.76 1.43
C TYR A 59 -11.02 -2.69 0.84
N GLN A 60 -12.01 -2.49 1.70
CA GLN A 60 -13.40 -2.28 1.32
C GLN A 60 -13.84 -0.89 1.77
N TYR A 61 -14.14 -0.01 0.82
CA TYR A 61 -14.55 1.37 1.09
C TYR A 61 -16.07 1.52 1.00
N SER A 62 -16.66 2.38 1.82
CA SER A 62 -18.05 2.83 1.63
C SER A 62 -18.12 3.83 0.46
N GLY A 63 -18.00 3.35 -0.78
CA GLY A 63 -18.04 4.18 -1.99
C GLY A 63 -17.01 3.76 -3.05
N GLN A 64 -16.68 4.67 -3.98
CA GLN A 64 -15.64 4.42 -4.98
C GLN A 64 -14.31 4.14 -4.28
N ALA A 65 -13.58 3.12 -4.72
CA ALA A 65 -12.35 2.71 -4.06
C ALA A 65 -11.28 3.81 -4.20
N SER A 66 -10.74 4.30 -3.08
CA SER A 66 -9.49 5.09 -3.08
C SER A 66 -8.34 4.11 -2.85
N ARG A 67 -7.36 4.08 -3.74
CA ARG A 67 -6.32 3.03 -3.74
C ARG A 67 -5.08 3.39 -2.91
N THR A 68 -5.00 4.61 -2.37
CA THR A 68 -3.74 5.19 -1.89
C THR A 68 -3.80 5.80 -0.48
N SER A 69 -4.89 5.61 0.25
CA SER A 69 -5.22 6.52 1.36
C SER A 69 -5.25 5.92 2.76
N VAL A 70 -5.10 4.59 2.88
CA VAL A 70 -5.00 3.91 4.17
C VAL A 70 -3.56 3.49 4.39
N VAL A 71 -2.98 3.92 5.51
CA VAL A 71 -1.62 3.55 5.91
C VAL A 71 -1.71 2.39 6.88
N LEU A 72 -1.05 1.28 6.57
CA LEU A 72 -0.96 0.10 7.41
C LEU A 72 0.50 -0.22 7.76
N ARG A 73 0.75 -0.52 9.03
CA ARG A 73 2.06 -0.95 9.52
C ARG A 73 1.95 -2.14 10.46
N LEU A 74 2.76 -3.17 10.24
CA LEU A 74 2.93 -4.28 11.18
C LEU A 74 4.14 -3.99 12.07
N LEU A 75 3.92 -3.89 13.38
CA LEU A 75 4.95 -3.72 14.39
C LEU A 75 5.15 -5.04 15.16
N LYS A 76 6.40 -5.31 15.55
CA LYS A 76 6.74 -6.42 16.43
C LYS A 76 7.42 -5.88 17.68
N SER A 77 6.88 -6.21 18.85
CA SER A 77 7.48 -5.83 20.13
C SER A 77 7.21 -6.91 21.18
N ASN A 78 8.24 -7.34 21.90
CA ASN A 78 8.15 -8.34 22.98
C ASN A 78 7.36 -9.62 22.59
N GLY A 79 7.62 -10.14 21.38
CA GLY A 79 6.94 -11.32 20.84
C GLY A 79 5.50 -11.09 20.38
N LYS A 80 4.95 -9.89 20.54
CA LYS A 80 3.61 -9.52 20.07
C LYS A 80 3.68 -8.85 18.70
N LYS A 81 2.68 -9.14 17.86
CA LYS A 81 2.44 -8.46 16.59
C LYS A 81 1.31 -7.44 16.79
N LEU A 82 1.53 -6.21 16.32
CA LEU A 82 0.54 -5.13 16.37
C LEU A 82 0.33 -4.60 14.95
N VAL A 83 -0.92 -4.52 14.52
CA VAL A 83 -1.32 -3.78 13.32
C VAL A 83 -1.65 -2.36 13.73
N VAL A 84 -0.98 -1.40 13.12
CA VAL A 84 -1.31 0.02 13.18
C VAL A 84 -1.91 0.39 11.84
N ALA A 85 -3.15 0.88 11.84
CA ALA A 85 -3.83 1.32 10.64
C ALA A 85 -4.34 2.74 10.82
N ASN A 86 -4.18 3.58 9.80
CA ASN A 86 -4.65 4.95 9.80
C ASN A 86 -5.41 5.22 8.50
N ASN A 87 -6.65 5.65 8.64
CA ASN A 87 -7.50 6.03 7.54
C ASN A 87 -7.41 7.53 7.31
N HIS A 88 -6.67 7.96 6.29
CA HIS A 88 -6.56 9.40 5.96
C HIS A 88 -7.69 9.89 5.05
N THR A 89 -8.73 9.08 4.81
CA THR A 89 -9.86 9.44 3.95
C THR A 89 -11.03 10.03 4.73
N ASP A 90 -11.92 10.67 3.99
CA ASP A 90 -13.25 11.08 4.41
C ASP A 90 -14.28 9.92 4.40
N ARG A 91 -13.85 8.68 4.16
CA ARG A 91 -14.72 7.49 3.98
C ARG A 91 -14.47 6.45 5.05
N LYS A 92 -15.49 5.62 5.30
CA LYS A 92 -15.32 4.42 6.11
C LYS A 92 -14.59 3.35 5.31
N VAL A 93 -13.67 2.65 5.97
CA VAL A 93 -12.92 1.55 5.36
C VAL A 93 -12.89 0.33 6.27
N THR A 94 -13.09 -0.85 5.70
CA THR A 94 -12.79 -2.13 6.32
C THR A 94 -11.51 -2.68 5.69
N ILE A 95 -10.51 -2.98 6.52
CA ILE A 95 -9.26 -3.59 6.12
C ILE A 95 -9.31 -5.05 6.57
N ASN A 96 -9.21 -5.99 5.64
CA ASN A 96 -9.10 -7.42 5.94
C ASN A 96 -7.66 -7.87 5.70
N ILE A 97 -7.04 -8.50 6.69
CA ILE A 97 -5.62 -8.88 6.67
C ILE A 97 -5.49 -10.37 6.93
N TRP A 98 -4.92 -11.10 5.99
CA TRP A 98 -4.65 -12.54 6.13
C TRP A 98 -3.19 -12.75 6.55
N PHE A 99 -3.00 -13.39 7.69
CA PHE A 99 -1.68 -13.76 8.22
C PHE A 99 -1.40 -15.24 7.95
N SER A 100 -0.17 -15.60 7.58
CA SER A 100 0.18 -16.99 7.24
C SER A 100 -0.04 -18.02 8.36
N GLN A 101 -0.16 -17.56 9.61
CA GLN A 101 -0.27 -18.43 10.79
C GLN A 101 -1.67 -18.41 11.43
N VAL A 102 -2.63 -17.68 10.86
CA VAL A 102 -3.97 -17.51 11.41
C VAL A 102 -5.00 -17.87 10.32
N SER A 103 -6.00 -18.68 10.66
CA SER A 103 -6.99 -19.16 9.69
C SER A 103 -8.02 -18.11 9.30
N GLU A 104 -8.36 -17.22 10.22
CA GLU A 104 -9.34 -16.15 10.00
C GLU A 104 -8.62 -14.81 9.74
N PRO A 105 -9.13 -13.97 8.83
CA PRO A 105 -8.56 -12.64 8.62
C PRO A 105 -8.80 -11.74 9.84
N LEU A 106 -7.82 -10.87 10.10
CA LEU A 106 -8.03 -9.74 10.98
C LEU A 106 -8.79 -8.65 10.21
N SER A 107 -10.02 -8.36 10.64
CA SER A 107 -10.82 -7.25 10.12
C SER A 107 -10.71 -6.02 10.99
N VAL A 108 -10.24 -4.91 10.42
CA VAL A 108 -10.13 -3.61 11.07
C VAL A 108 -11.06 -2.62 10.37
N LEU A 109 -12.12 -2.21 11.07
CA LEU A 109 -13.01 -1.14 10.63
C LEU A 109 -12.47 0.21 11.11
N LEU A 110 -12.32 1.18 10.21
CA LEU A 110 -11.92 2.54 10.53
C LEU A 110 -12.96 3.53 10.01
N ASP A 111 -13.40 4.43 10.89
CA ASP A 111 -14.14 5.63 10.52
C ASP A 111 -13.21 6.64 9.79
N PRO A 112 -13.77 7.66 9.11
CA PRO A 112 -12.98 8.72 8.48
C PRO A 112 -11.99 9.36 9.46
N TYR A 113 -10.74 9.54 9.01
CA TYR A 113 -9.66 10.15 9.81
C TYR A 113 -9.32 9.43 11.13
N GLU A 114 -9.73 8.16 11.28
CA GLU A 114 -9.44 7.33 12.45
C GLU A 114 -8.09 6.58 12.31
N GLY A 115 -7.34 6.54 13.41
CA GLY A 115 -6.22 5.60 13.59
C GLY A 115 -6.54 4.56 14.65
N ARG A 116 -6.14 3.30 14.40
CA ARG A 116 -6.32 2.18 15.35
C ARG A 116 -5.08 1.32 15.45
N VAL A 117 -4.86 0.79 16.65
CA VAL A 117 -3.84 -0.23 16.94
C VAL A 117 -4.54 -1.50 17.41
N VAL A 118 -4.27 -2.62 16.76
CA VAL A 118 -4.89 -3.91 17.06
C VAL A 118 -3.80 -4.97 17.24
N GLN A 119 -3.93 -5.80 18.28
CA GLN A 119 -3.04 -6.93 18.47
C GLN A 119 -3.49 -8.10 17.58
N VAL A 120 -2.52 -8.75 16.93
CA VAL A 120 -2.70 -9.95 16.10
C VAL A 120 -2.50 -11.21 16.95
#